data_AF-A0A3Q3MER8-F1
#
_entry.id   AF-A0A3Q3MER8-F1
#
_cell.length_a   1.000
_cell.length_b   1.000
_cell.length_c   1.000
_cell.angle_alpha   90.00
_cell.angle_beta   90.00
_cell.angle_gamma   90.00
#
_symmetry.space_group_name_H-M   'P 1'
#
loop_
_entity.id
_entity.type
_entity.pdbx_description
1 polymer ?
#
loop_
_entity_poly.entity_id
_entity_poly.type
_entity_poly.pdbx_seq_one_letter_code
_entity_poly.pdbx_strand_id
1 'polypeptide(L)'
;YCSELKMAEEQVEDKELQIIKELVDELYHFRDCYFETHSVEEAGRKQSDVAQELEKALKKLEEKEERYKHKAEFLLQKGRCLNVAPDFSAIAEECLSRAVKLEPSLVDGWNTLGEQYWKKGDLNGAKNCFTGALQQSKNKVSLRNLSMVLRQLPAADNDAHGKQVLESVDMARQAVQLDVTDGTSWYILGNAYVSLFFTCGQNPQLSQQALSAYAQSEKVDSAASCYPELHFNRATLFQYEEMFGSALGGYSRAAALDPGWEEPPEREKQLLEYLEKVTELIQNKGKVKARRLRTMLSSLNTSALGPCSSPQFRSPTGRVGSLEPRTFSSLAHGHNTGVAALGKVVFSLASAGHMAFTFGMVDSEETCIVVMVYNTADSWGVLIGDSVVVPEPQVKRHSIAHKDKSFDFRSIRVDSPLLLIVNGKKQNIQSQIAASVSYKTQSE
;
A
#
# COMPACT_ATOMS: atom_id res chain seq x y z
N TYR A 1 28.84 -16.39 -53.11
CA TYR A 1 27.64 -15.89 -53.81
C TYR A 1 26.32 -16.31 -53.13
N CYS A 2 25.86 -17.57 -53.17
CA CYS A 2 24.61 -17.95 -52.47
C CYS A 2 24.67 -17.83 -50.93
N SER A 3 25.83 -18.03 -50.31
CA SER A 3 26.03 -17.80 -48.87
C SER A 3 26.05 -16.31 -48.53
N GLU A 4 26.71 -15.49 -49.32
CA GLU A 4 26.81 -14.04 -49.13
C GLU A 4 25.46 -13.34 -49.34
N LEU A 5 24.66 -13.79 -50.30
CA LEU A 5 23.29 -13.28 -50.51
C LEU A 5 22.37 -13.63 -49.34
N LYS A 6 22.43 -14.87 -48.83
CA LYS A 6 21.67 -15.26 -47.62
C LYS A 6 22.08 -14.46 -46.40
N MET A 7 23.39 -14.28 -46.18
CA MET A 7 23.89 -13.45 -45.09
C MET A 7 23.46 -11.99 -45.22
N ALA A 8 23.40 -11.44 -46.43
CA ALA A 8 22.91 -10.09 -46.66
C ALA A 8 21.40 -9.98 -46.40
N GLU A 9 20.61 -10.98 -46.77
CA GLU A 9 19.17 -11.04 -46.49
C GLU A 9 18.89 -11.17 -44.98
N GLU A 10 19.63 -12.01 -44.26
CA GLU A 10 19.56 -12.14 -42.79
C GLU A 10 19.93 -10.82 -42.10
N GLN A 11 20.97 -10.12 -42.55
CA GLN A 11 21.34 -8.82 -42.00
C GLN A 11 20.30 -7.72 -42.22
N VAL A 12 19.57 -7.76 -43.34
CA VAL A 12 18.47 -6.81 -43.59
C VAL A 12 17.27 -7.14 -42.71
N GLU A 13 16.97 -8.44 -42.54
CA GLU A 13 15.92 -8.91 -41.64
C GLU A 13 16.18 -8.50 -40.18
N ASP A 14 17.38 -8.75 -39.66
CA ASP A 14 17.75 -8.40 -38.28
C ASP A 14 17.61 -6.89 -38.03
N LYS A 15 17.98 -6.07 -39.02
CA LYS A 15 17.81 -4.60 -38.95
C LYS A 15 16.35 -4.20 -38.93
N GLU A 16 15.49 -4.83 -39.74
CA GLU A 16 14.06 -4.51 -39.74
C GLU A 16 13.38 -4.94 -38.43
N LEU A 17 13.75 -6.09 -37.86
CA LEU A 17 13.26 -6.53 -36.55
C LEU A 17 13.73 -5.61 -35.42
N GLN A 18 14.97 -5.11 -35.49
CA GLN A 18 15.48 -4.13 -34.56
C GLN A 18 14.70 -2.79 -34.62
N ILE A 19 14.36 -2.31 -35.81
CA ILE A 19 13.52 -1.12 -35.99
C ILE A 19 12.12 -1.34 -35.38
N ILE A 20 11.55 -2.54 -35.55
CA ILE A 20 10.27 -2.90 -34.95
C ILE A 20 10.35 -2.89 -33.42
N LYS A 21 11.43 -3.41 -32.85
CA LYS A 21 11.66 -3.36 -31.41
C LYS A 21 11.78 -1.93 -30.89
N GLU A 22 12.57 -1.09 -31.55
CA GLU A 22 12.74 0.33 -31.19
C GLU A 22 11.40 1.08 -31.22
N LEU A 23 10.55 0.84 -32.22
CA LEU A 23 9.20 1.40 -32.28
C LEU A 23 8.36 1.04 -31.05
N VAL A 24 8.44 -0.21 -30.58
CA VAL A 24 7.70 -0.66 -29.39
C VAL A 24 8.33 -0.10 -28.12
N ASP A 25 9.65 -0.03 -28.05
CA ASP A 25 10.36 0.56 -26.90
C ASP A 25 10.05 2.07 -26.76
N GLU A 26 9.93 2.81 -27.87
CA GLU A 26 9.47 4.21 -27.90
C GLU A 26 8.03 4.35 -27.37
N LEU A 27 7.13 3.43 -27.70
CA LEU A 27 5.75 3.41 -27.19
C LEU A 27 5.71 3.20 -25.66
N TYR A 28 6.49 2.25 -25.14
CA TYR A 28 6.61 2.03 -23.70
C TYR A 28 7.25 3.24 -23.00
N HIS A 29 8.31 3.82 -23.58
CA HIS A 29 8.94 5.02 -23.04
C HIS A 29 7.96 6.19 -23.00
N PHE A 30 7.15 6.40 -24.05
CA PHE A 30 6.11 7.42 -24.08
C PHE A 30 5.08 7.23 -22.95
N ARG A 31 4.64 5.99 -22.69
CA ARG A 31 3.70 5.68 -21.61
C ARG A 31 4.32 5.89 -20.22
N ASP A 32 5.52 5.35 -20.01
CA ASP A 32 6.17 5.26 -18.70
C ASP A 32 6.75 6.61 -18.27
N CYS A 33 7.26 7.38 -19.23
CA CYS A 33 7.89 8.70 -19.04
C CYS A 33 6.97 9.85 -19.52
N TYR A 34 5.66 9.62 -19.61
CA TYR A 34 4.69 10.61 -20.13
C TYR A 34 4.84 11.99 -19.47
N PHE A 35 5.06 12.01 -18.14
CA PHE A 35 5.19 13.24 -17.34
C PHE A 35 6.56 13.92 -17.42
N GLU A 36 7.52 13.37 -18.17
CA GLU A 36 8.77 14.09 -18.49
C GLU A 36 8.56 15.12 -19.60
N THR A 37 7.55 14.89 -20.46
CA THR A 37 7.24 15.75 -21.62
C THR A 37 5.87 16.43 -21.50
N HIS A 38 4.99 15.94 -20.62
CA HIS A 38 3.67 16.50 -20.35
C HIS A 38 3.55 16.92 -18.89
N SER A 39 2.80 17.99 -18.66
CA SER A 39 2.48 18.49 -17.33
C SER A 39 1.44 17.60 -16.61
N VAL A 40 1.34 17.72 -15.29
CA VAL A 40 0.40 16.92 -14.48
C VAL A 40 -1.05 17.30 -14.81
N GLU A 41 -1.28 18.54 -15.23
CA GLU A 41 -2.57 19.03 -15.72
C GLU A 41 -3.08 18.26 -16.95
N GLU A 42 -2.17 17.60 -17.68
CA GLU A 42 -2.47 16.80 -18.86
C GLU A 42 -2.69 15.31 -18.53
N ALA A 43 -2.60 14.90 -17.26
CA ALA A 43 -2.73 13.50 -16.83
C ALA A 43 -4.02 12.82 -17.34
N GLY A 44 -5.13 13.56 -17.40
CA GLY A 44 -6.41 13.04 -17.91
C GLY A 44 -6.39 12.66 -19.40
N ARG A 45 -5.40 13.13 -20.18
CA ARG A 45 -5.22 12.78 -21.59
C ARG A 45 -4.27 11.59 -21.82
N LYS A 46 -3.46 11.22 -20.82
CA LYS A 46 -2.44 10.17 -20.92
C LYS A 46 -2.96 8.90 -21.58
N GLN A 47 -4.09 8.36 -21.10
CA GLN A 47 -4.66 7.12 -21.64
C GLN A 47 -5.07 7.25 -23.12
N SER A 48 -5.65 8.39 -23.50
CA SER A 48 -6.02 8.65 -24.90
C SER A 48 -4.78 8.83 -25.79
N ASP A 49 -3.77 9.53 -25.32
CA ASP A 49 -2.54 9.78 -26.08
C ASP A 49 -1.75 8.48 -26.29
N VAL A 50 -1.65 7.64 -25.24
CA VAL A 50 -1.04 6.30 -25.33
C VAL A 50 -1.82 5.41 -26.29
N ALA A 51 -3.15 5.47 -26.29
CA ALA A 51 -3.98 4.72 -27.25
C ALA A 51 -3.73 5.16 -28.72
N GLN A 52 -3.50 6.46 -28.95
CA GLN A 52 -3.17 6.97 -30.29
C GLN A 52 -1.78 6.51 -30.75
N GLU A 53 -0.77 6.56 -29.88
CA GLU A 53 0.56 6.06 -30.20
C GLU A 53 0.57 4.54 -30.41
N LEU A 54 -0.23 3.80 -29.63
CA LEU A 54 -0.48 2.37 -29.83
C LEU A 54 -1.04 2.08 -31.23
N GLU A 55 -2.09 2.81 -31.66
CA GLU A 55 -2.67 2.61 -32.98
C GLU A 55 -1.66 2.87 -34.11
N LYS A 56 -0.82 3.91 -33.96
CA LYS A 56 0.26 4.20 -34.93
C LYS A 56 1.30 3.08 -34.98
N ALA A 57 1.70 2.55 -33.82
CA ALA A 57 2.66 1.45 -33.74
C ALA A 57 2.09 0.15 -34.35
N LEU A 58 0.82 -0.16 -34.10
CA LEU A 58 0.14 -1.32 -34.67
C LEU A 58 0.05 -1.25 -36.21
N LYS A 59 -0.28 -0.09 -36.78
CA LYS A 59 -0.30 0.08 -38.25
C LYS A 59 1.05 -0.24 -38.89
N LYS A 60 2.15 0.24 -38.29
CA LYS A 60 3.51 -0.07 -38.76
C LYS A 60 3.86 -1.55 -38.64
N LEU A 61 3.38 -2.23 -37.60
CA LEU A 61 3.56 -3.68 -37.42
C LEU A 61 2.77 -4.48 -38.47
N GLU A 62 1.54 -4.07 -38.78
CA GLU A 62 0.68 -4.71 -39.79
C GLU A 62 1.34 -4.70 -41.18
N GLU A 63 1.99 -3.60 -41.56
CA GLU A 63 2.75 -3.49 -42.83
C GLU A 63 3.87 -4.53 -42.96
N LYS A 64 4.37 -5.03 -41.84
CA LYS A 64 5.50 -5.98 -41.74
C LYS A 64 5.04 -7.41 -41.42
N GLU A 65 3.75 -7.61 -41.14
CA GLU A 65 3.22 -8.88 -40.62
C GLU A 65 3.38 -10.04 -41.60
N GLU A 66 3.02 -9.87 -42.87
CA GLU A 66 3.11 -10.96 -43.85
C GLU A 66 4.52 -11.51 -44.02
N ARG A 67 5.53 -10.65 -43.82
CA ARG A 67 6.94 -11.03 -43.92
C ARG A 67 7.47 -11.70 -42.66
N TYR A 68 7.02 -11.27 -41.47
CA TYR A 68 7.65 -11.64 -40.21
C TYR A 68 6.75 -12.39 -39.21
N LYS A 69 5.48 -12.70 -39.53
CA LYS A 69 4.51 -13.39 -38.65
C LYS A 69 4.92 -14.76 -38.09
N HIS A 70 6.01 -15.33 -38.59
CA HIS A 70 6.57 -16.61 -38.12
C HIS A 70 7.87 -16.44 -37.31
N LYS A 71 8.37 -15.22 -37.13
CA LYS A 71 9.57 -14.92 -36.34
C LYS A 71 9.18 -14.68 -34.89
N ALA A 72 9.92 -15.28 -33.96
CA ALA A 72 9.65 -15.17 -32.53
C ALA A 72 9.73 -13.70 -32.06
N GLU A 73 10.75 -12.96 -32.51
CA GLU A 73 10.94 -11.55 -32.18
C GLU A 73 9.77 -10.67 -32.67
N PHE A 74 9.28 -10.87 -33.90
CA PHE A 74 8.12 -10.12 -34.39
C PHE A 74 6.87 -10.39 -33.57
N LEU A 75 6.61 -11.67 -33.24
CA LEU A 75 5.48 -12.06 -32.40
C LEU A 75 5.59 -11.48 -30.99
N LEU A 76 6.81 -11.43 -30.43
CA LEU A 76 7.09 -10.74 -29.17
C LEU A 76 6.73 -9.26 -29.26
N GLN A 77 7.25 -8.54 -30.26
CA GLN A 77 7.03 -7.10 -30.37
C GLN A 77 5.56 -6.76 -30.65
N LYS A 78 4.85 -7.56 -31.46
CA LYS A 78 3.40 -7.43 -31.65
C LYS A 78 2.64 -7.67 -30.34
N GLY A 79 3.02 -8.70 -29.59
CA GLY A 79 2.45 -8.99 -28.27
C GLY A 79 2.69 -7.89 -27.25
N ARG A 80 3.92 -7.36 -27.16
CA ARG A 80 4.30 -6.22 -26.32
C ARG A 80 3.51 -4.97 -26.66
N CYS A 81 3.42 -4.63 -27.95
CA CYS A 81 2.65 -3.49 -28.43
C CYS A 81 1.19 -3.58 -27.94
N LEU A 82 0.53 -4.71 -28.14
CA LEU A 82 -0.84 -4.95 -27.67
C LEU A 82 -0.98 -4.99 -26.13
N ASN A 83 0.10 -5.29 -25.40
CA ASN A 83 0.14 -5.32 -23.93
C ASN A 83 0.32 -3.91 -23.30
N VAL A 84 0.50 -2.85 -24.10
CA VAL A 84 0.59 -1.47 -23.57
C VAL A 84 -0.72 -1.02 -22.93
N ALA A 85 -1.85 -1.44 -23.49
CA ALA A 85 -3.17 -1.18 -22.92
C ALA A 85 -3.37 -1.96 -21.60
N PRO A 86 -4.12 -1.41 -20.62
CA PRO A 86 -4.34 -2.08 -19.33
C PRO A 86 -5.16 -3.37 -19.45
N ASP A 87 -6.04 -3.45 -20.46
CA ASP A 87 -6.93 -4.59 -20.66
C ASP A 87 -6.23 -5.82 -21.24
N PHE A 88 -6.79 -7.00 -20.94
CA PHE A 88 -6.35 -8.26 -21.53
C PHE A 88 -6.59 -8.30 -23.06
N SER A 89 -5.61 -8.81 -23.80
CA SER A 89 -5.68 -8.99 -25.26
C SER A 89 -5.43 -10.45 -25.63
N ALA A 90 -6.47 -11.13 -26.13
CA ALA A 90 -6.37 -12.51 -26.61
C ALA A 90 -5.36 -12.64 -27.76
N ILE A 91 -5.23 -11.61 -28.60
CA ILE A 91 -4.26 -11.57 -29.71
C ILE A 91 -2.84 -11.46 -29.15
N ALA A 92 -2.62 -10.67 -28.10
CA ALA A 92 -1.32 -10.60 -27.43
C ALA A 92 -0.96 -11.95 -26.81
N GLU A 93 -1.89 -12.59 -26.08
CA GLU A 93 -1.69 -13.93 -25.50
C GLU A 93 -1.29 -14.94 -26.58
N GLU A 94 -1.98 -14.96 -27.74
CA GLU A 94 -1.65 -15.87 -28.84
C GLU A 94 -0.25 -15.61 -29.42
N CYS A 95 0.06 -14.34 -29.71
CA CYS A 95 1.36 -13.95 -30.28
C CYS A 95 2.50 -14.35 -29.33
N LEU A 96 2.38 -14.01 -28.05
CA LEU A 96 3.39 -14.28 -27.03
C LEU A 96 3.54 -15.78 -26.75
N SER A 97 2.42 -16.51 -26.68
CA SER A 97 2.43 -17.97 -26.54
C SER A 97 3.14 -18.66 -27.70
N ARG A 98 2.98 -18.14 -28.92
CA ARG A 98 3.70 -18.64 -30.10
C ARG A 98 5.18 -18.24 -30.07
N ALA A 99 5.51 -17.02 -29.64
CA ALA A 99 6.89 -16.54 -29.52
C ALA A 99 7.71 -17.44 -28.59
N VAL A 100 7.23 -17.70 -27.37
CA VAL A 100 7.95 -18.54 -26.39
C VAL A 100 8.01 -20.03 -26.77
N LYS A 101 7.11 -20.49 -27.65
CA LYS A 101 7.18 -21.86 -28.21
C LYS A 101 8.24 -21.97 -29.31
N LEU A 102 8.40 -20.94 -30.13
CA LEU A 102 9.42 -20.88 -31.17
C LEU A 102 10.81 -20.69 -30.56
N GLU A 103 10.89 -19.83 -29.54
CA GLU A 103 12.13 -19.51 -28.85
C GLU A 103 11.93 -19.51 -27.32
N PRO A 104 12.08 -20.67 -26.65
CA PRO A 104 11.89 -20.79 -25.21
C PRO A 104 12.85 -19.94 -24.36
N SER A 105 14.01 -19.52 -24.91
CA SER A 105 14.98 -18.64 -24.25
C SER A 105 14.56 -17.17 -24.21
N LEU A 106 13.45 -16.80 -24.87
CA LEU A 106 12.99 -15.42 -24.98
C LEU A 106 12.34 -14.93 -23.68
N VAL A 107 13.18 -14.46 -22.74
CA VAL A 107 12.80 -14.00 -21.40
C VAL A 107 11.69 -12.94 -21.44
N ASP A 108 11.81 -11.96 -22.34
CA ASP A 108 10.82 -10.88 -22.48
C ASP A 108 9.46 -11.42 -22.97
N GLY A 109 9.45 -12.48 -23.77
CA GLY A 109 8.24 -13.18 -24.18
C GLY A 109 7.52 -13.83 -23.02
N TRP A 110 8.26 -14.52 -22.14
CA TRP A 110 7.70 -15.09 -20.91
C TRP A 110 7.17 -14.01 -19.96
N ASN A 111 7.90 -12.92 -19.78
CA ASN A 111 7.47 -11.82 -18.91
C ASN A 111 6.18 -11.17 -19.45
N THR A 112 6.16 -10.81 -20.72
CA THR A 112 4.98 -10.18 -21.34
C THR A 112 3.78 -11.12 -21.35
N LEU A 113 3.99 -12.43 -21.58
CA LEU A 113 2.93 -13.43 -21.49
C LEU A 113 2.37 -13.55 -20.06
N GLY A 114 3.25 -13.49 -19.06
CA GLY A 114 2.87 -13.48 -17.65
C GLY A 114 2.01 -12.27 -17.29
N GLU A 115 2.34 -11.09 -17.80
CA GLU A 115 1.53 -9.87 -17.64
C GLU A 115 0.15 -10.01 -18.29
N GLN A 116 0.05 -10.64 -19.47
CA GLN A 116 -1.25 -10.94 -20.09
C GLN A 116 -2.10 -11.91 -19.26
N TYR A 117 -1.50 -12.98 -18.72
CA TYR A 117 -2.21 -13.87 -17.80
C TYR A 117 -2.66 -13.14 -16.53
N TRP A 118 -1.87 -12.21 -16.04
CA TRP A 118 -2.24 -11.41 -14.89
C TRP A 118 -3.43 -10.49 -15.20
N LYS A 119 -3.43 -9.79 -16.34
CA LYS A 119 -4.58 -9.00 -16.83
C LYS A 119 -5.84 -9.84 -17.04
N LYS A 120 -5.68 -11.11 -17.43
CA LYS A 120 -6.77 -12.09 -17.54
C LYS A 120 -7.31 -12.56 -16.18
N GLY A 121 -6.63 -12.25 -15.08
CA GLY A 121 -6.92 -12.74 -13.73
C GLY A 121 -6.39 -14.15 -13.43
N ASP A 122 -5.62 -14.76 -14.35
CA ASP A 122 -4.98 -16.06 -14.14
C ASP A 122 -3.61 -15.88 -13.46
N LEU A 123 -3.65 -15.67 -12.15
CA LEU A 123 -2.44 -15.48 -11.33
C LEU A 123 -1.52 -16.71 -11.33
N ASN A 124 -2.06 -17.92 -11.51
CA ASN A 124 -1.25 -19.13 -11.58
C ASN A 124 -0.51 -19.20 -12.93
N GLY A 125 -1.20 -18.88 -14.04
CA GLY A 125 -0.59 -18.73 -15.36
C GLY A 125 0.53 -17.69 -15.35
N ALA A 126 0.30 -16.54 -14.72
CA ALA A 126 1.30 -15.48 -14.55
C ALA A 126 2.52 -15.97 -13.76
N LYS A 127 2.32 -16.59 -12.60
CA LYS A 127 3.40 -17.18 -11.78
C LYS A 127 4.24 -18.18 -12.59
N ASN A 128 3.59 -19.06 -13.35
CA ASN A 128 4.27 -20.07 -14.16
C ASN A 128 5.15 -19.42 -15.24
N CYS A 129 4.66 -18.36 -15.89
CA CYS A 129 5.42 -17.63 -16.90
C CYS A 129 6.66 -16.94 -16.31
N PHE A 130 6.51 -16.20 -15.19
CA PHE A 130 7.65 -15.54 -14.55
C PHE A 130 8.67 -16.55 -14.00
N THR A 131 8.21 -17.68 -13.47
CA THR A 131 9.09 -18.78 -13.04
C THR A 131 9.82 -19.39 -14.24
N GLY A 132 9.13 -19.61 -15.36
CA GLY A 132 9.72 -20.09 -16.61
C GLY A 132 10.79 -19.14 -17.15
N ALA A 133 10.55 -17.83 -17.12
CA ALA A 133 11.54 -16.82 -17.49
C ALA A 133 12.81 -16.91 -16.64
N LEU A 134 12.66 -17.09 -15.31
CA LEU A 134 13.79 -17.23 -14.38
C LEU A 134 14.59 -18.52 -14.57
N GLN A 135 13.96 -19.58 -15.10
CA GLN A 135 14.67 -20.81 -15.47
C GLN A 135 15.58 -20.61 -16.69
N GLN A 136 15.22 -19.70 -17.60
CA GLN A 136 16.04 -19.37 -18.76
C GLN A 136 17.19 -18.43 -18.40
N SER A 137 16.87 -17.35 -17.69
CA SER A 137 17.86 -16.38 -17.23
C SER A 137 17.34 -15.58 -16.04
N LYS A 138 18.19 -15.44 -15.01
CA LYS A 138 17.89 -14.59 -13.87
C LYS A 138 17.86 -13.13 -14.32
N ASN A 139 16.72 -12.46 -14.15
CA ASN A 139 16.51 -11.08 -14.60
C ASN A 139 15.58 -10.31 -13.64
N LYS A 140 15.71 -8.99 -13.63
CA LYS A 140 14.95 -8.13 -12.69
C LYS A 140 13.46 -8.04 -13.00
N VAL A 141 13.03 -8.12 -14.26
CA VAL A 141 11.60 -8.04 -14.66
C VAL A 141 10.83 -9.22 -14.06
N SER A 142 11.29 -10.45 -14.28
CA SER A 142 10.62 -11.64 -13.77
C SER A 142 10.59 -11.67 -12.24
N LEU A 143 11.66 -11.23 -11.56
CA LEU A 143 11.70 -11.15 -10.10
C LEU A 143 10.69 -10.13 -9.55
N ARG A 144 10.59 -8.95 -10.17
CA ARG A 144 9.60 -7.93 -9.82
C ARG A 144 8.17 -8.46 -10.00
N ASN A 145 7.87 -9.00 -11.18
CA ASN A 145 6.53 -9.44 -11.51
C ASN A 145 6.12 -10.68 -10.67
N LEU A 146 7.05 -11.61 -10.41
CA LEU A 146 6.82 -12.72 -9.50
C LEU A 146 6.56 -12.24 -8.07
N SER A 147 7.33 -11.24 -7.60
CA SER A 147 7.07 -10.61 -6.31
C SER A 147 5.64 -10.08 -6.22
N MET A 148 5.15 -9.37 -7.24
CA MET A 148 3.80 -8.83 -7.26
C MET A 148 2.73 -9.93 -7.23
N VAL A 149 2.83 -10.92 -8.12
CA VAL A 149 1.87 -12.03 -8.21
C VAL A 149 1.80 -12.82 -6.91
N LEU A 150 2.95 -13.10 -6.27
CA LEU A 150 3.00 -13.86 -5.02
C LEU A 150 2.13 -13.24 -3.91
N ARG A 151 2.02 -11.91 -3.84
CA ARG A 151 1.21 -11.23 -2.81
C ARG A 151 -0.28 -11.20 -3.13
N GLN A 152 -0.65 -11.45 -4.38
CA GLN A 152 -2.04 -11.46 -4.84
C GLN A 152 -2.61 -12.88 -4.97
N LEU A 153 -1.76 -13.90 -4.97
CA LEU A 153 -2.22 -15.28 -5.06
C LEU A 153 -3.17 -15.64 -3.90
N PRO A 154 -4.27 -16.34 -4.20
CA PRO A 154 -5.10 -16.92 -3.16
C PRO A 154 -4.28 -17.85 -2.27
N ALA A 155 -4.52 -17.76 -0.96
CA ALA A 155 -3.93 -18.63 0.03
C ALA A 155 -5.00 -19.51 0.67
N ALA A 156 -4.65 -20.73 1.06
CA ALA A 156 -5.55 -21.63 1.78
C ALA A 156 -5.86 -21.12 3.20
N ASP A 157 -4.86 -20.49 3.83
CA ASP A 157 -4.92 -19.95 5.18
C ASP A 157 -3.91 -18.80 5.35
N ASN A 158 -3.91 -18.17 6.53
CA ASN A 158 -3.02 -17.06 6.85
C ASN A 158 -1.53 -17.45 6.88
N ASP A 159 -1.21 -18.70 7.23
CA ASP A 159 0.18 -19.17 7.30
C ASP A 159 0.75 -19.36 5.89
N ALA A 160 -0.03 -19.92 4.97
CA ALA A 160 0.29 -20.01 3.57
C ALA A 160 0.44 -18.61 2.95
N HIS A 161 -0.45 -17.68 3.28
CA HIS A 161 -0.35 -16.29 2.83
C HIS A 161 0.93 -15.63 3.34
N GLY A 162 1.27 -15.80 4.62
CA GLY A 162 2.52 -15.30 5.20
C GLY A 162 3.76 -15.81 4.49
N LYS A 163 3.80 -17.09 4.10
CA LYS A 163 4.90 -17.67 3.31
C LYS A 163 5.01 -17.06 1.91
N GLN A 164 3.88 -16.87 1.22
CA GLN A 164 3.85 -16.24 -0.09
C GLN A 164 4.37 -14.79 -0.03
N VAL A 165 3.99 -14.03 1.01
CA VAL A 165 4.46 -12.66 1.22
C VAL A 165 5.96 -12.61 1.55
N LEU A 166 6.47 -13.57 2.33
CA LEU A 166 7.92 -13.68 2.57
C LEU A 166 8.71 -13.99 1.29
N GLU A 167 8.21 -14.92 0.47
CA GLU A 167 8.79 -15.24 -0.84
C GLU A 167 8.77 -14.00 -1.76
N SER A 168 7.67 -13.23 -1.74
CA SER A 168 7.56 -11.98 -2.49
C SER A 168 8.63 -10.96 -2.11
N VAL A 169 8.90 -10.79 -0.82
CA VAL A 169 9.96 -9.90 -0.33
C VAL A 169 11.34 -10.37 -0.80
N ASP A 170 11.58 -11.68 -0.79
CA ASP A 170 12.83 -12.25 -1.31
C ASP A 170 13.01 -11.95 -2.80
N MET A 171 11.99 -12.19 -3.62
CA MET A 171 12.03 -11.89 -5.06
C MET A 171 12.29 -10.40 -5.32
N ALA A 172 11.60 -9.50 -4.62
CA ALA A 172 11.83 -8.06 -4.76
C ALA A 172 13.24 -7.63 -4.35
N ARG A 173 13.77 -8.18 -3.24
CA ARG A 173 15.16 -7.92 -2.83
C ARG A 173 16.15 -8.39 -3.87
N GLN A 174 15.95 -9.57 -4.45
CA GLN A 174 16.81 -10.07 -5.52
C GLN A 174 16.75 -9.19 -6.77
N ALA A 175 15.57 -8.62 -7.12
CA ALA A 175 15.46 -7.66 -8.22
C ALA A 175 16.31 -6.41 -7.97
N VAL A 176 16.21 -5.80 -6.78
CA VAL A 176 17.03 -4.66 -6.37
C VAL A 176 18.53 -5.00 -6.37
N GLN A 177 18.91 -6.22 -5.97
CA GLN A 177 20.31 -6.65 -5.99
C GLN A 177 20.89 -6.76 -7.40
N LEU A 178 20.07 -7.07 -8.41
CA LEU A 178 20.51 -7.08 -9.80
C LEU A 178 20.74 -5.67 -10.33
N ASP A 179 19.95 -4.69 -9.88
CA ASP A 179 20.07 -3.29 -10.28
C ASP A 179 19.56 -2.36 -9.18
N VAL A 180 20.50 -1.79 -8.41
CA VAL A 180 20.19 -0.87 -7.31
C VAL A 180 19.75 0.52 -7.79
N THR A 181 19.85 0.80 -9.09
CA THR A 181 19.44 2.06 -9.72
C THR A 181 18.04 1.97 -10.35
N ASP A 182 17.43 0.78 -10.39
CA ASP A 182 16.09 0.56 -10.91
C ASP A 182 15.03 1.03 -9.89
N GLY A 183 14.38 2.16 -10.17
CA GLY A 183 13.32 2.71 -9.33
C GLY A 183 12.19 1.71 -9.11
N THR A 184 11.70 1.08 -10.19
CA THR A 184 10.63 0.08 -10.13
C THR A 184 10.95 -1.06 -9.16
N SER A 185 12.18 -1.58 -9.13
CA SER A 185 12.57 -2.63 -8.18
C SER A 185 12.46 -2.17 -6.72
N TRP A 186 12.87 -0.94 -6.41
CA TRP A 186 12.72 -0.36 -5.08
C TRP A 186 11.26 -0.12 -4.70
N TYR A 187 10.45 0.36 -5.66
CA TYR A 187 9.01 0.51 -5.50
C TYR A 187 8.32 -0.83 -5.17
N ILE A 188 8.60 -1.88 -5.95
CA ILE A 188 8.04 -3.22 -5.73
C ILE A 188 8.52 -3.80 -4.39
N LEU A 189 9.76 -3.55 -3.98
CA LEU A 189 10.25 -3.91 -2.65
C LEU A 189 9.49 -3.17 -1.53
N GLY A 190 9.18 -1.89 -1.73
CA GLY A 190 8.30 -1.12 -0.86
C GLY A 190 6.95 -1.81 -0.69
N ASN A 191 6.27 -2.13 -1.80
CA ASN A 191 4.99 -2.85 -1.78
C ASN A 191 5.10 -4.20 -1.06
N ALA A 192 6.19 -4.94 -1.27
CA ALA A 192 6.42 -6.22 -0.60
C ALA A 192 6.55 -6.07 0.91
N TYR A 193 7.26 -5.03 1.39
CA TYR A 193 7.33 -4.73 2.82
C TYR A 193 6.00 -4.25 3.40
N VAL A 194 5.19 -3.49 2.66
CA VAL A 194 3.85 -3.10 3.12
C VAL A 194 2.98 -4.34 3.33
N SER A 195 2.95 -5.27 2.37
CA SER A 195 2.22 -6.54 2.57
C SER A 195 2.77 -7.32 3.76
N LEU A 196 4.10 -7.45 3.88
CA LEU A 196 4.70 -8.16 5.02
C LEU A 196 4.35 -7.51 6.37
N PHE A 197 4.32 -6.17 6.41
CA PHE A 197 3.91 -5.41 7.58
C PHE A 197 2.48 -5.78 8.01
N PHE A 198 1.52 -5.78 7.08
CA PHE A 198 0.13 -6.13 7.40
C PHE A 198 -0.09 -7.62 7.69
N THR A 199 0.73 -8.51 7.12
CA THR A 199 0.62 -9.95 7.35
C THR A 199 1.30 -10.42 8.64
N CYS A 200 2.38 -9.77 9.07
CA CYS A 200 3.21 -10.21 10.21
C CYS A 200 3.11 -9.29 11.44
N GLY A 201 1.89 -8.89 11.81
CA GLY A 201 1.62 -8.22 13.09
C GLY A 201 2.15 -6.79 13.20
N GLN A 202 2.32 -6.10 12.07
CA GLN A 202 2.60 -4.65 11.99
C GLN A 202 3.86 -4.21 12.76
N ASN A 203 4.96 -4.95 12.62
CA ASN A 203 6.25 -4.56 13.18
C ASN A 203 6.72 -3.19 12.62
N PRO A 204 6.95 -2.16 13.44
CA PRO A 204 7.36 -0.83 12.98
C PRO A 204 8.64 -0.81 12.12
N GLN A 205 9.54 -1.79 12.29
CA GLN A 205 10.74 -1.86 11.44
C GLN A 205 10.39 -2.13 9.97
N LEU A 206 9.32 -2.90 9.70
CA LEU A 206 8.87 -3.19 8.34
C LEU A 206 8.24 -1.97 7.69
N SER A 207 7.48 -1.15 8.43
CA SER A 207 6.94 0.10 7.88
C SER A 207 8.07 1.07 7.53
N GLN A 208 9.10 1.19 8.37
CA GLN A 208 10.28 2.00 8.05
C GLN A 208 11.03 1.47 6.82
N GLN A 209 11.17 0.14 6.66
CA GLN A 209 11.77 -0.46 5.46
C GLN A 209 10.96 -0.16 4.21
N ALA A 210 9.63 -0.25 4.27
CA ALA A 210 8.75 0.10 3.15
C ALA A 210 8.90 1.58 2.75
N LEU A 211 8.81 2.50 3.72
CA LEU A 211 8.96 3.94 3.49
C LEU A 211 10.33 4.29 2.92
N SER A 212 11.40 3.65 3.42
CA SER A 212 12.75 3.83 2.89
C SER A 212 12.89 3.31 1.47
N ALA A 213 12.23 2.19 1.13
CA ALA A 213 12.27 1.65 -0.23
C ALA A 213 11.55 2.56 -1.22
N TYR A 214 10.37 3.11 -0.88
CA TYR A 214 9.70 4.12 -1.71
C TYR A 214 10.54 5.39 -1.89
N ALA A 215 11.13 5.91 -0.81
CA ALA A 215 12.00 7.08 -0.90
C ALA A 215 13.25 6.81 -1.76
N GLN A 216 13.82 5.61 -1.68
CA GLN A 216 14.94 5.21 -2.51
C GLN A 216 14.53 5.06 -3.99
N SER A 217 13.32 4.57 -4.28
CA SER A 217 12.75 4.51 -5.63
C SER A 217 12.74 5.90 -6.30
N GLU A 218 12.14 6.89 -5.65
CA GLU A 218 12.08 8.27 -6.17
C GLU A 218 13.46 8.94 -6.26
N LYS A 219 14.42 8.51 -5.43
CA LYS A 219 15.78 9.04 -5.43
C LYS A 219 16.61 8.56 -6.62
N VAL A 220 16.47 7.29 -7.00
CA VAL A 220 17.27 6.70 -8.09
C VAL A 220 16.62 6.85 -9.46
N ASP A 221 15.31 7.08 -9.49
CA ASP A 221 14.52 7.17 -10.71
C ASP A 221 13.49 8.31 -10.58
N SER A 222 13.65 9.34 -11.42
CA SER A 222 12.74 10.48 -11.45
C SER A 222 11.33 10.10 -11.91
N ALA A 223 11.20 9.10 -12.78
CA ALA A 223 9.91 8.64 -13.28
C ALA A 223 9.06 8.03 -12.16
N ALA A 224 9.69 7.44 -11.14
CA ALA A 224 8.99 6.87 -9.99
C ALA A 224 8.18 7.90 -9.18
N SER A 225 8.56 9.18 -9.22
CA SER A 225 7.77 10.27 -8.60
C SER A 225 6.43 10.52 -9.31
N CYS A 226 6.24 9.90 -10.48
CA CYS A 226 5.04 9.96 -11.29
C CYS A 226 4.23 8.66 -11.29
N TYR A 227 4.58 7.68 -10.44
CA TYR A 227 3.79 6.45 -10.26
C TYR A 227 2.63 6.72 -9.28
N PRO A 228 1.37 6.77 -9.74
CA PRO A 228 0.23 7.05 -8.85
C PRO A 228 0.09 6.01 -7.73
N GLU A 229 0.33 4.73 -8.03
CA GLU A 229 0.24 3.60 -7.11
C GLU A 229 1.27 3.70 -5.98
N LEU A 230 2.48 4.19 -6.27
CA LEU A 230 3.51 4.44 -5.27
C LEU A 230 3.01 5.43 -4.21
N HIS A 231 2.47 6.56 -4.65
CA HIS A 231 1.95 7.58 -3.73
C HIS A 231 0.75 7.08 -2.94
N PHE A 232 -0.15 6.32 -3.57
CA PHE A 232 -1.32 5.73 -2.92
C PHE A 232 -0.97 4.67 -1.88
N ASN A 233 -0.10 3.72 -2.22
CA ASN A 233 0.33 2.65 -1.31
C ASN A 233 1.11 3.23 -0.13
N ARG A 234 2.00 4.20 -0.39
CA ARG A 234 2.72 4.93 0.66
C ARG A 234 1.78 5.73 1.56
N ALA A 235 0.78 6.41 0.98
CA ALA A 235 -0.23 7.16 1.74
C ALA A 235 -1.02 6.26 2.70
N THR A 236 -1.35 5.05 2.25
CA THR A 236 -2.05 4.05 3.07
C THR A 236 -1.20 3.63 4.27
N LEU A 237 0.11 3.43 4.09
CA LEU A 237 1.00 3.16 5.20
C LEU A 237 1.14 4.37 6.14
N PHE A 238 1.24 5.59 5.61
CA PHE A 238 1.27 6.82 6.41
C PHE A 238 0.00 6.98 7.24
N GLN A 239 -1.17 6.68 6.69
CA GLN A 239 -2.44 6.76 7.41
C GLN A 239 -2.46 5.77 8.59
N TYR A 240 -1.97 4.53 8.37
CA TYR A 240 -1.88 3.54 9.45
C TYR A 240 -0.94 3.99 10.58
N GLU A 241 0.20 4.59 10.22
CA GLU A 241 1.19 5.16 11.15
C GLU A 241 0.77 6.51 11.74
N GLU A 242 -0.46 6.98 11.47
CA GLU A 242 -1.04 8.25 11.92
C GLU A 242 -0.27 9.50 11.44
N MET A 243 0.47 9.37 10.34
CA MET A 243 1.08 10.47 9.60
C MET A 243 0.08 11.09 8.62
N PHE A 244 -1.03 11.61 9.16
CA PHE A 244 -2.19 12.00 8.36
C PHE A 244 -1.92 13.08 7.31
N GLY A 245 -1.04 14.04 7.57
CA GLY A 245 -0.65 15.04 6.58
C GLY A 245 0.05 14.44 5.36
N SER A 246 0.98 13.50 5.59
CA SER A 246 1.66 12.77 4.53
C SER A 246 0.71 11.84 3.77
N ALA A 247 -0.26 11.22 4.46
CA ALA A 247 -1.30 10.42 3.82
C ALA A 247 -2.18 11.26 2.88
N LEU A 248 -2.70 12.40 3.34
CA LEU A 248 -3.49 13.31 2.51
C LEU A 248 -2.71 13.81 1.28
N GLY A 249 -1.43 14.18 1.48
CA GLY A 249 -0.55 14.58 0.38
C GLY A 249 -0.35 13.47 -0.65
N GLY A 250 -0.12 12.23 -0.21
CA GLY A 250 0.05 11.09 -1.11
C GLY A 250 -1.23 10.72 -1.87
N TYR A 251 -2.40 10.71 -1.23
CA TYR A 251 -3.67 10.50 -1.93
C TYR A 251 -3.96 11.61 -2.96
N SER A 252 -3.73 12.87 -2.59
CA SER A 252 -3.89 14.00 -3.53
C SER A 252 -2.92 13.91 -4.70
N ARG A 253 -1.69 13.43 -4.48
CA ARG A 253 -0.69 13.25 -5.55
C ARG A 253 -1.07 12.10 -6.48
N ALA A 254 -1.53 10.98 -5.95
CA ALA A 254 -2.03 9.85 -6.75
C ALA A 254 -3.22 10.27 -7.62
N ALA A 255 -4.20 10.99 -7.05
CA ALA A 255 -5.35 11.52 -7.79
C ALA A 255 -4.95 12.50 -8.92
N ALA A 256 -3.90 13.29 -8.71
CA ALA A 256 -3.40 14.22 -9.72
C ALA A 256 -2.67 13.50 -10.88
N LEU A 257 -1.97 12.40 -10.57
CA LEU A 257 -1.23 11.60 -11.56
C LEU A 257 -2.13 10.66 -12.38
N ASP A 258 -3.23 10.20 -11.79
CA ASP A 258 -4.28 9.46 -12.50
C ASP A 258 -5.68 9.96 -12.12
N PRO A 259 -6.20 10.96 -12.84
CA PRO A 259 -7.55 11.49 -12.60
C PRO A 259 -8.68 10.49 -12.90
N GLY A 260 -8.40 9.41 -13.63
CA GLY A 260 -9.38 8.35 -13.90
C GLY A 260 -9.54 7.37 -12.74
N TRP A 261 -8.60 7.36 -11.79
CA TRP A 261 -8.64 6.50 -10.63
C TRP A 261 -9.49 7.12 -9.51
N GLU A 262 -10.67 6.54 -9.26
CA GLU A 262 -11.64 7.07 -8.29
C GLU A 262 -11.25 6.88 -6.82
N GLU A 263 -10.39 5.89 -6.52
CA GLU A 263 -10.09 5.53 -5.13
C GLU A 263 -9.24 6.58 -4.38
N PRO A 264 -8.14 7.12 -4.93
CA PRO A 264 -7.36 8.17 -4.26
C PRO A 264 -8.17 9.39 -3.80
N PRO A 265 -9.00 10.06 -4.63
CA PRO A 265 -9.80 11.19 -4.16
C PRO A 265 -10.86 10.77 -3.14
N GLU A 266 -11.40 9.56 -3.22
CA GLU A 266 -12.31 9.02 -2.20
C GLU A 266 -11.59 8.85 -0.86
N ARG A 267 -10.38 8.26 -0.84
CA ARG A 267 -9.56 8.10 0.37
C ARG A 267 -9.18 9.44 0.99
N GLU A 268 -8.77 10.41 0.17
CA GLU A 268 -8.46 11.77 0.63
C GLU A 268 -9.68 12.40 1.31
N LYS A 269 -10.86 12.32 0.67
CA LYS A 269 -12.11 12.86 1.22
C LYS A 269 -12.51 12.18 2.53
N GLN A 270 -12.49 10.85 2.58
CA GLN A 270 -12.83 10.08 3.78
C GLN A 270 -11.92 10.44 4.96
N LEU A 271 -10.61 10.62 4.70
CA LEU A 271 -9.67 11.02 5.74
C LEU A 271 -9.91 12.46 6.22
N LEU A 272 -10.22 13.40 5.32
CA LEU A 272 -10.60 14.77 5.71
C LEU A 272 -11.86 14.79 6.57
N GLU A 273 -12.93 14.11 6.16
CA GLU A 273 -14.18 14.01 6.91
C GLU A 273 -13.97 13.38 8.29
N TYR A 274 -13.10 12.36 8.37
CA TYR A 274 -12.70 11.76 9.64
C TYR A 274 -12.00 12.76 10.56
N LEU A 275 -11.01 13.50 10.06
CA LEU A 275 -10.25 14.48 10.86
C LEU A 275 -11.13 15.65 11.32
N GLU A 276 -12.04 16.13 10.48
CA GLU A 276 -13.05 17.14 10.84
C GLU A 276 -13.95 16.64 11.95
N LYS A 277 -14.50 15.44 11.79
CA LYS A 277 -15.40 14.85 12.79
C LYS A 277 -14.70 14.60 14.12
N VAL A 278 -13.47 14.09 14.10
CA VAL A 278 -12.65 13.88 15.30
C VAL A 278 -12.41 15.21 16.01
N THR A 279 -11.95 16.24 15.29
CA THR A 279 -11.65 17.55 15.89
C THR A 279 -12.90 18.26 16.43
N GLU A 280 -14.03 18.21 15.73
CA GLU A 280 -15.32 18.72 16.22
C GLU A 280 -15.73 18.03 17.53
N LEU A 281 -15.64 16.70 17.58
CA LEU A 281 -16.04 15.90 18.75
C LEU A 281 -15.13 16.12 19.96
N ILE A 282 -13.84 16.39 19.75
CA ILE A 282 -12.92 16.78 20.83
C ILE A 282 -13.36 18.13 21.41
N GLN A 283 -13.58 19.14 20.55
CA GLN A 283 -13.92 20.50 20.98
C GLN A 283 -15.21 20.56 21.80
N ASN A 284 -16.21 19.75 21.43
CA ASN A 284 -17.51 19.71 22.11
C ASN A 284 -17.67 18.53 23.09
N LYS A 285 -16.60 17.78 23.39
CA LYS A 285 -16.60 16.60 24.28
C LYS A 285 -17.73 15.62 23.91
N GLY A 286 -17.86 15.29 22.63
CA GLY A 286 -18.89 14.37 22.13
C GLY A 286 -20.32 14.89 22.28
N LYS A 287 -20.50 16.21 22.40
CA LYS A 287 -21.79 16.88 22.71
C LYS A 287 -22.41 16.39 24.03
N VAL A 288 -21.59 15.88 24.96
CA VAL A 288 -22.05 15.44 26.29
C VAL A 288 -22.41 16.67 27.14
N LYS A 289 -23.67 16.75 27.60
CA LYS A 289 -24.13 17.85 28.47
C LYS A 289 -23.29 17.94 29.75
N ALA A 290 -22.96 19.16 30.17
CA ALA A 290 -22.11 19.42 31.35
C ALA A 290 -22.57 18.71 32.65
N ARG A 291 -23.88 18.57 32.89
CA ARG A 291 -24.40 17.81 34.04
C ARG A 291 -24.06 16.32 33.94
N ARG A 292 -24.24 15.71 32.77
CA ARG A 292 -23.92 14.29 32.52
C ARG A 292 -22.41 14.06 32.61
N LEU A 293 -21.61 14.98 32.08
CA LEU A 293 -20.15 14.94 32.17
C LEU A 293 -19.68 14.92 33.63
N ARG A 294 -20.19 15.84 34.47
CA ARG A 294 -19.87 15.86 35.91
C ARG A 294 -20.23 14.54 36.61
N THR A 295 -21.39 13.94 36.28
CA THR A 295 -21.78 12.63 36.82
C THR A 295 -20.85 11.50 36.37
N MET A 296 -20.40 11.52 35.11
CA MET A 296 -19.41 10.55 34.61
C MET A 296 -18.09 10.70 35.38
N LEU A 297 -17.58 11.93 35.52
CA LEU A 297 -16.31 12.21 36.19
C LEU A 297 -16.35 11.94 37.69
N SER A 298 -17.49 12.14 38.37
CA SER A 298 -17.61 11.77 39.79
C SER A 298 -17.47 10.27 40.07
N SER A 299 -17.65 9.43 39.03
CA SER A 299 -17.43 7.99 39.13
C SER A 299 -16.02 7.55 38.71
N LEU A 300 -15.16 8.48 38.29
CA LEU A 300 -13.79 8.21 37.90
C LEU A 300 -12.92 8.13 39.16
N ASN A 301 -12.54 6.92 39.56
CA ASN A 301 -11.75 6.69 40.76
C ASN A 301 -10.63 5.66 40.50
N THR A 302 -9.71 5.52 41.45
CA THR A 302 -8.54 4.63 41.33
C THR A 302 -8.91 3.16 41.20
N SER A 303 -10.10 2.71 41.63
CA SER A 303 -10.55 1.34 41.40
C SER A 303 -10.76 1.00 39.92
N ALA A 304 -10.97 2.01 39.07
CA ALA A 304 -11.05 1.82 37.61
C ALA A 304 -9.73 1.36 36.99
N LEU A 305 -8.59 1.56 37.67
CA LEU A 305 -7.28 1.02 37.25
C LEU A 305 -7.27 -0.51 37.18
N GLY A 306 -8.16 -1.17 37.94
CA GLY A 306 -8.28 -2.62 37.95
C GLY A 306 -6.90 -3.28 38.12
N PRO A 307 -6.51 -4.20 37.21
CA PRO A 307 -5.21 -4.88 37.25
C PRO A 307 -3.99 -3.96 37.34
N CYS A 308 -4.03 -2.74 36.75
CA CYS A 308 -2.89 -1.82 36.76
C CYS A 308 -2.51 -1.29 38.14
N SER A 309 -3.40 -1.40 39.13
CA SER A 309 -3.10 -1.02 40.51
C SER A 309 -2.22 -2.05 41.25
N SER A 310 -2.10 -3.27 40.71
CA SER A 310 -1.37 -4.36 41.37
C SER A 310 0.15 -4.20 41.23
N PRO A 311 0.94 -4.41 42.30
CA PRO A 311 2.40 -4.51 42.22
C PRO A 311 2.90 -5.64 41.31
N GLN A 312 2.05 -6.63 41.01
CA GLN A 312 2.35 -7.74 40.12
C GLN A 312 1.89 -7.51 38.68
N PHE A 313 1.32 -6.34 38.39
CA PHE A 313 0.89 -6.02 37.03
C PHE A 313 2.08 -6.03 36.09
N ARG A 314 1.99 -6.84 35.04
CA ARG A 314 2.93 -6.84 33.93
C ARG A 314 2.35 -5.99 32.81
N SER A 315 3.02 -4.89 32.52
CA SER A 315 2.71 -3.98 31.43
C SER A 315 3.01 -4.60 30.05
N PRO A 316 2.52 -3.99 28.96
CA PRO A 316 2.85 -4.43 27.60
C PRO A 316 4.34 -4.39 27.28
N THR A 317 5.11 -3.47 27.90
CA THR A 317 6.57 -3.38 27.72
C THR A 317 7.35 -4.39 28.55
N GLY A 318 6.66 -5.19 29.37
CA GLY A 318 7.28 -6.18 30.25
C GLY A 318 7.66 -5.65 31.64
N ARG A 319 7.50 -4.34 31.91
CA ARG A 319 7.66 -3.77 33.26
C ARG A 319 6.67 -4.43 34.22
N VAL A 320 7.16 -4.84 35.39
CA VAL A 320 6.35 -5.33 36.50
C VAL A 320 6.22 -4.25 37.56
N GLY A 321 4.99 -3.95 37.97
CA GLY A 321 4.69 -2.95 38.99
C GLY A 321 3.36 -2.26 38.75
N SER A 322 2.85 -1.59 39.79
CA SER A 322 1.67 -0.74 39.64
C SER A 322 1.95 0.44 38.71
N LEU A 323 0.89 0.92 38.07
CA LEU A 323 0.92 2.12 37.24
C LEU A 323 0.32 3.31 37.99
N GLU A 324 0.94 4.46 37.83
CA GLU A 324 0.44 5.72 38.39
C GLU A 324 -0.54 6.38 37.41
N PRO A 325 -1.79 6.69 37.83
CA PRO A 325 -2.71 7.44 36.99
C PRO A 325 -2.19 8.87 36.77
N ARG A 326 -2.18 9.33 35.51
CA ARG A 326 -1.78 10.69 35.12
C ARG A 326 -2.88 11.37 34.31
N THR A 327 -3.02 12.68 34.47
CA THR A 327 -3.94 13.51 33.69
C THR A 327 -3.41 13.65 32.27
N PHE A 328 -4.30 13.80 31.28
CA PHE A 328 -3.94 13.84 29.87
C PHE A 328 -3.07 15.05 29.53
N SER A 329 -3.28 16.17 30.23
CA SER A 329 -2.45 17.37 30.15
C SER A 329 -0.98 17.09 30.51
N SER A 330 -0.74 16.22 31.50
CA SER A 330 0.60 15.89 32.01
C SER A 330 1.38 14.85 31.20
N LEU A 331 0.71 14.08 30.32
CA LEU A 331 1.39 13.06 29.51
C LEU A 331 2.35 13.72 28.52
N ALA A 332 3.52 13.13 28.31
CA ALA A 332 4.49 13.56 27.31
C ALA A 332 4.19 12.96 25.93
N HIS A 333 4.73 13.56 24.86
CA HIS A 333 4.73 12.95 23.53
C HIS A 333 5.59 11.67 23.52
N GLY A 334 5.15 10.65 22.79
CA GLY A 334 5.78 9.34 22.75
C GLY A 334 5.30 8.42 23.88
N HIS A 335 6.18 7.51 24.28
CA HIS A 335 5.84 6.44 25.20
C HIS A 335 5.96 6.92 26.65
N ASN A 336 4.89 6.74 27.44
CA ASN A 336 4.84 7.17 28.83
C ASN A 336 4.98 5.95 29.76
N THR A 337 6.21 5.55 30.10
CA THR A 337 6.48 4.37 30.93
C THR A 337 5.99 4.52 32.36
N GLY A 338 5.43 3.46 32.93
CA GLY A 338 5.05 3.37 34.33
C GLY A 338 3.81 4.17 34.76
N VAL A 339 3.11 4.79 33.82
CA VAL A 339 1.89 5.57 34.08
C VAL A 339 0.70 4.98 33.34
N ALA A 340 -0.51 5.39 33.73
CA ALA A 340 -1.76 5.00 33.11
C ALA A 340 -2.60 6.24 32.76
N ALA A 341 -3.11 6.32 31.53
CA ALA A 341 -4.14 7.29 31.17
C ALA A 341 -5.51 6.73 31.56
N LEU A 342 -6.27 7.43 32.39
CA LEU A 342 -7.59 7.02 32.86
C LEU A 342 -8.64 8.10 32.50
N GLY A 343 -9.72 7.70 31.84
CA GLY A 343 -10.80 8.63 31.51
C GLY A 343 -12.15 7.98 31.24
N LYS A 344 -13.13 8.85 30.98
CA LYS A 344 -14.50 8.47 30.60
C LYS A 344 -14.73 8.66 29.12
N VAL A 345 -15.27 7.66 28.44
CA VAL A 345 -15.61 7.76 27.01
C VAL A 345 -16.73 8.77 26.80
N VAL A 346 -16.55 9.70 25.86
CA VAL A 346 -17.52 10.76 25.53
C VAL A 346 -18.07 10.69 24.11
N PHE A 347 -17.34 10.06 23.19
CA PHE A 347 -17.81 9.74 21.83
C PHE A 347 -17.06 8.54 21.28
N SER A 348 -17.60 7.91 20.25
CA SER A 348 -16.92 6.90 19.44
C SER A 348 -17.22 7.09 17.96
N LEU A 349 -16.28 6.65 17.13
CA LEU A 349 -16.38 6.60 15.68
C LEU A 349 -16.11 5.14 15.30
N ALA A 350 -17.11 4.51 14.68
CA ALA A 350 -17.05 3.12 14.27
C ALA A 350 -15.94 2.89 13.25
N SER A 351 -15.41 1.66 13.20
CA SER A 351 -14.32 1.28 12.31
C SER A 351 -14.75 1.01 10.85
N ALA A 352 -16.03 1.20 10.51
CA ALA A 352 -16.53 0.86 9.16
C ALA A 352 -15.79 1.68 8.08
N GLY A 353 -14.87 1.03 7.37
CA GLY A 353 -13.99 1.67 6.39
C GLY A 353 -12.77 2.39 6.95
N HIS A 354 -12.51 2.34 8.26
CA HIS A 354 -11.39 3.00 8.93
C HIS A 354 -10.37 2.00 9.48
N MET A 355 -9.10 2.44 9.58
CA MET A 355 -7.98 1.59 10.03
C MET A 355 -7.96 1.32 11.55
N ALA A 356 -8.72 2.08 12.34
CA ALA A 356 -8.77 1.98 13.79
C ALA A 356 -10.15 2.35 14.34
N PHE A 357 -10.58 1.65 15.39
CA PHE A 357 -11.69 2.10 16.22
C PHE A 357 -11.26 3.34 17.01
N THR A 358 -11.95 4.45 16.82
CA THR A 358 -11.57 5.73 17.41
C THR A 358 -12.60 6.17 18.45
N PHE A 359 -12.15 6.58 19.63
CA PHE A 359 -13.04 7.18 20.63
C PHE A 359 -12.37 8.33 21.34
N GLY A 360 -13.16 9.26 21.86
CA GLY A 360 -12.68 10.32 22.74
C GLY A 360 -12.95 9.97 24.19
N MET A 361 -12.00 10.27 25.06
CA MET A 361 -12.20 10.21 26.49
C MET A 361 -11.78 11.49 27.20
N VAL A 362 -12.34 11.71 28.38
CA VAL A 362 -12.09 12.87 29.24
C VAL A 362 -11.58 12.45 30.61
N ASP A 363 -10.58 13.13 31.13
CA ASP A 363 -10.01 12.89 32.47
C ASP A 363 -10.66 13.77 33.55
N SER A 364 -10.11 13.71 34.76
CA SER A 364 -10.57 14.50 35.91
C SER A 364 -10.38 16.02 35.75
N GLU A 365 -9.51 16.48 34.85
CA GLU A 365 -9.31 17.90 34.53
C GLU A 365 -10.21 18.35 33.37
N GLU A 366 -11.13 17.49 32.94
CA GLU A 366 -11.94 17.64 31.74
C GLU A 366 -11.15 17.84 30.44
N THR A 367 -9.88 17.43 30.42
CA THR A 367 -9.07 17.40 29.21
C THR A 367 -9.58 16.26 28.33
N CYS A 368 -9.83 16.53 27.05
CA CYS A 368 -10.25 15.50 26.11
C CYS A 368 -9.05 15.00 25.29
N ILE A 369 -8.95 13.68 25.10
CA ILE A 369 -7.94 13.06 24.24
C ILE A 369 -8.61 11.99 23.36
N VAL A 370 -8.09 11.83 22.14
CA VAL A 370 -8.52 10.77 21.23
C VAL A 370 -7.74 9.51 21.54
N VAL A 371 -8.38 8.36 21.43
CA VAL A 371 -7.74 7.04 21.48
C VAL A 371 -8.04 6.33 20.17
N MET A 372 -6.99 5.89 19.48
CA MET A 372 -7.06 5.13 18.24
C MET A 372 -6.63 3.70 18.53
N VAL A 373 -7.57 2.76 18.44
CA VAL A 373 -7.34 1.34 18.75
C VAL A 373 -7.31 0.54 17.47
N TYR A 374 -6.17 -0.10 17.23
CA TYR A 374 -5.92 -0.93 16.06
C TYR A 374 -6.17 -2.40 16.37
N ASN A 375 -6.22 -3.20 15.31
CA ASN A 375 -6.42 -4.64 15.39
C ASN A 375 -7.70 -5.03 16.14
N THR A 376 -8.78 -4.28 15.96
CA THR A 376 -10.07 -4.51 16.64
C THR A 376 -10.97 -5.43 15.82
N ALA A 377 -11.64 -6.37 16.48
CA ALA A 377 -12.74 -7.10 15.88
C ALA A 377 -13.93 -6.16 15.61
N ASP A 378 -14.71 -6.41 14.55
CA ASP A 378 -15.90 -5.61 14.21
C ASP A 378 -16.95 -5.59 15.34
N SER A 379 -16.96 -6.64 16.17
CA SER A 379 -17.85 -6.77 17.32
C SER A 379 -17.36 -6.01 18.56
N TRP A 380 -16.15 -5.45 18.54
CA TRP A 380 -15.55 -4.78 19.69
C TRP A 380 -15.77 -3.26 19.65
N GLY A 381 -15.90 -2.67 20.84
CA GLY A 381 -15.96 -1.23 21.04
C GLY A 381 -16.15 -0.87 22.51
N VAL A 382 -16.16 0.43 22.78
CA VAL A 382 -16.48 0.99 24.10
C VAL A 382 -17.70 1.90 24.03
N LEU A 383 -18.44 2.00 25.14
CA LEU A 383 -19.66 2.79 25.23
C LEU A 383 -19.42 4.14 25.91
N ILE A 384 -20.22 5.13 25.53
CA ILE A 384 -20.20 6.45 26.17
C ILE A 384 -20.49 6.31 27.68
N GLY A 385 -19.55 6.75 28.51
CA GLY A 385 -19.59 6.65 29.97
C GLY A 385 -18.74 5.51 30.57
N ASP A 386 -18.20 4.62 29.74
CA ASP A 386 -17.24 3.62 30.20
C ASP A 386 -15.99 4.28 30.77
N SER A 387 -15.42 3.68 31.83
CA SER A 387 -14.08 4.02 32.31
C SER A 387 -13.07 3.23 31.50
N VAL A 388 -12.16 3.90 30.82
CA VAL A 388 -11.08 3.26 30.05
C VAL A 388 -9.74 3.65 30.65
N VAL A 389 -8.86 2.65 30.77
CA VAL A 389 -7.47 2.82 31.15
C VAL A 389 -6.59 2.37 30.00
N VAL A 390 -5.65 3.23 29.62
CA VAL A 390 -4.57 2.91 28.70
C VAL A 390 -3.25 2.82 29.50
N PRO A 391 -2.73 1.60 29.73
CA PRO A 391 -1.43 1.37 30.33
C PRO A 391 -0.31 1.92 29.44
N GLU A 392 0.64 2.64 30.03
CA GLU A 392 1.84 3.16 29.37
C GLU A 392 1.56 3.82 28.00
N PRO A 393 0.70 4.85 27.96
CA PRO A 393 0.11 5.35 26.73
C PRO A 393 1.15 5.91 25.76
N GLN A 394 1.00 5.57 24.48
CA GLN A 394 1.76 6.13 23.36
C GLN A 394 1.05 7.36 22.83
N VAL A 395 1.50 8.54 23.25
CA VAL A 395 0.83 9.81 22.90
C VAL A 395 1.43 10.40 21.64
N LYS A 396 0.59 10.79 20.67
CA LYS A 396 0.99 11.59 19.51
C LYS A 396 0.36 12.97 19.55
N ARG A 397 1.09 13.95 19.03
CA ARG A 397 0.58 15.29 18.72
C ARG A 397 0.43 15.39 17.21
N HIS A 398 -0.76 15.76 16.78
CA HIS A 398 -1.10 15.95 15.38
C HIS A 398 -1.19 17.44 15.11
N SER A 399 -0.43 17.90 14.13
CA SER A 399 -0.51 19.26 13.58
C SER A 399 -0.50 19.10 12.07
N ILE A 400 -1.70 19.10 11.48
CA ILE A 400 -1.93 18.73 10.09
C ILE A 400 -2.42 19.97 9.35
N ALA A 401 -1.80 20.29 8.22
CA ALA A 401 -2.28 21.29 7.28
C ALA A 401 -2.39 20.63 5.91
N HIS A 402 -3.56 20.75 5.29
CA HIS A 402 -3.81 20.21 3.95
C HIS A 402 -4.83 21.09 3.23
N LYS A 403 -4.45 21.62 2.07
CA LYS A 403 -5.23 22.62 1.33
C LYS A 403 -5.63 23.79 2.25
N ASP A 404 -6.91 24.07 2.39
CA ASP A 404 -7.50 25.15 3.19
C ASP A 404 -7.86 24.74 4.63
N LYS A 405 -7.53 23.50 5.05
CA LYS A 405 -7.93 22.94 6.34
C LYS A 405 -6.72 22.69 7.24
N SER A 406 -6.92 22.88 8.54
CA SER A 406 -5.92 22.62 9.58
C SER A 406 -6.53 21.87 10.78
N PHE A 407 -5.80 20.89 11.30
CA PHE A 407 -6.21 20.08 12.44
C PHE A 407 -5.08 20.03 13.48
N ASP A 408 -5.38 20.40 14.73
CA ASP A 408 -4.48 20.21 15.88
C ASP A 408 -5.22 19.42 16.97
N PHE A 409 -4.65 18.27 17.34
CA PHE A 409 -5.14 17.47 18.45
C PHE A 409 -4.08 16.49 18.98
N ARG A 410 -4.36 15.90 20.15
CA ARG A 410 -3.55 14.81 20.73
C ARG A 410 -4.31 13.50 20.66
N SER A 411 -3.60 12.43 20.37
CA SER A 411 -4.14 11.06 20.43
C SER A 411 -3.27 10.14 21.28
N ILE A 412 -3.86 9.04 21.72
CA ILE A 412 -3.17 7.87 22.26
C ILE A 412 -3.34 6.74 21.25
N ARG A 413 -2.22 6.22 20.75
CA ARG A 413 -2.20 5.02 19.91
C ARG A 413 -2.25 3.77 20.79
N VAL A 414 -3.09 2.82 20.39
CA VAL A 414 -3.22 1.52 21.05
C VAL A 414 -3.22 0.43 19.98
N ASP A 415 -2.16 -0.37 19.91
CA ASP A 415 -1.98 -1.36 18.83
C ASP A 415 -2.91 -2.58 18.93
N SER A 416 -3.52 -2.81 20.10
CA SER A 416 -4.48 -3.89 20.31
C SER A 416 -5.48 -3.56 21.41
N PRO A 417 -6.77 -3.93 21.26
CA PRO A 417 -7.75 -3.78 22.33
C PRO A 417 -7.39 -4.56 23.59
N LEU A 418 -6.56 -5.62 23.51
CA LEU A 418 -6.09 -6.41 24.66
C LEU A 418 -5.27 -5.58 25.65
N LEU A 419 -4.71 -4.46 25.20
CA LEU A 419 -3.94 -3.55 26.05
C LEU A 419 -4.84 -2.66 26.92
N LEU A 420 -6.14 -2.60 26.63
CA LEU A 420 -7.08 -1.75 27.35
C LEU A 420 -7.68 -2.44 28.56
N ILE A 421 -7.98 -1.63 29.57
CA ILE A 421 -8.85 -2.02 30.68
C ILE A 421 -10.11 -1.17 30.60
N VAL A 422 -11.25 -1.82 30.44
CA VAL A 422 -12.56 -1.18 30.32
C VAL A 422 -13.39 -1.59 31.53
N ASN A 423 -13.87 -0.60 32.27
CA ASN A 423 -14.64 -0.78 33.50
C ASN A 423 -13.94 -1.74 34.50
N GLY A 424 -12.62 -1.60 34.64
CA GLY A 424 -11.79 -2.39 35.53
C GLY A 424 -11.46 -3.81 35.04
N LYS A 425 -11.87 -4.19 33.82
CA LYS A 425 -11.66 -5.53 33.25
C LYS A 425 -10.76 -5.50 32.01
N LYS A 426 -9.89 -6.50 31.87
CA LYS A 426 -9.11 -6.72 30.64
C LYS A 426 -10.02 -7.15 29.50
N GLN A 427 -9.62 -6.84 28.27
CA GLN A 427 -10.33 -7.32 27.07
C GLN A 427 -10.01 -8.79 26.80
N ASN A 428 -10.94 -9.49 26.14
CA ASN A 428 -10.81 -10.90 25.79
C ASN A 428 -10.10 -11.07 24.43
N ILE A 429 -9.55 -12.25 24.14
CA ILE A 429 -8.80 -12.48 22.90
C ILE A 429 -9.66 -12.32 21.63
N GLN A 430 -10.96 -12.54 21.73
CA GLN A 430 -11.93 -12.39 20.65
C GLN A 430 -12.16 -10.92 20.24
N SER A 431 -11.70 -9.96 21.05
CA SER A 431 -11.74 -8.54 20.72
C SER A 431 -10.73 -8.13 19.65
N GLN A 432 -9.73 -8.98 19.35
CA GLN A 432 -8.64 -8.65 18.44
C GLN A 432 -8.77 -9.39 17.11
N ILE A 433 -8.62 -8.66 16.01
CA ILE A 433 -8.45 -9.19 14.64
C ILE A 433 -7.31 -8.40 13.99
N ALA A 434 -6.39 -9.08 13.29
CA ALA A 434 -5.29 -8.39 12.62
C ALA A 434 -5.81 -7.43 11.54
N ALA A 435 -5.30 -6.21 11.50
CA ALA A 435 -5.58 -5.26 10.43
C ALA A 435 -5.02 -5.81 9.11
N SER A 436 -5.87 -5.86 8.09
CA SER A 436 -5.48 -6.22 6.74
C SER A 436 -5.74 -5.05 5.80
N VAL A 437 -4.92 -4.96 4.75
CA VAL A 437 -5.19 -4.08 3.62
C VAL A 437 -5.58 -4.98 2.46
N SER A 438 -6.81 -4.81 1.98
CA SER A 438 -7.23 -5.42 0.72
C SER A 438 -6.64 -4.60 -0.43
N TYR A 439 -5.66 -5.15 -1.13
CA TYR A 439 -5.29 -4.61 -2.43
C TYR A 439 -6.39 -5.02 -3.41
N LYS A 440 -7.08 -4.05 -4.03
CA LYS A 440 -7.82 -4.39 -5.24
C LYS A 440 -6.80 -4.80 -6.30
N THR A 441 -7.08 -5.85 -7.04
CA THR A 441 -6.30 -6.26 -8.22
C THR A 441 -6.46 -5.18 -9.28
N GLN A 442 -5.64 -4.14 -9.22
CA GLN A 442 -5.30 -3.35 -10.38
C GLN A 442 -4.03 -3.98 -10.95
N SER A 443 -4.07 -4.37 -12.22
CA SER A 443 -2.85 -4.57 -12.99
C SER A 443 -2.19 -3.20 -13.09
N GLU A 444 -1.01 -3.05 -12.51
CA GLU A 444 -0.17 -1.85 -12.70
C GLU A 444 0.14 -1.64 -14.19
#